data_AF-A0A2V7JCC1-F1
#
_entry.id   AF-A0A2V7JCC1-F1
#
_cell.length_a   1.000
_cell.length_b   1.000
_cell.length_c   1.000
_cell.angle_alpha   90.00
_cell.angle_beta   90.00
_cell.angle_gamma   90.00
#
_symmetry.space_group_name_H-M   'P 1'
#
loop_
_entity.id
_entity.type
_entity.pdbx_description
1 polymer ?
#
loop_
_entity_poly.entity_id
_entity_poly.type
_entity_poly.pdbx_seq_one_letter_code
_entity_poly.pdbx_strand_id
1 'polypeptide(L)' 'MFDGTDRVVDINSNFIDNGGGPEVWYTDPFGRHGQTEPFPGSIRQFIARINNDRGGLELAGPGIGGERDYGGPRVHAPN' A
#
# COMPACT_ATOMS: atom_id res chain seq x y z
N MET A 1 -27.28 -8.47 0.27
CA MET A 1 -26.95 -8.69 1.69
C MET A 1 -25.45 -8.80 1.76
N PHE A 2 -24.77 -7.87 2.42
CA PHE A 2 -23.33 -7.91 2.63
C PHE A 2 -23.08 -8.69 3.92
N ASP A 3 -22.31 -9.77 3.86
CA ASP A 3 -22.04 -10.66 5.01
C ASP A 3 -20.59 -10.59 5.51
N GLY A 4 -19.73 -9.81 4.82
CA GLY A 4 -18.31 -9.64 5.18
C GLY A 4 -17.43 -10.88 4.96
N THR A 5 -17.97 -11.90 4.30
CA THR A 5 -17.28 -13.16 3.98
C THR A 5 -16.39 -13.01 2.75
N ASP A 6 -16.78 -12.15 1.80
CA ASP A 6 -15.92 -11.81 0.67
C ASP A 6 -14.95 -10.68 1.09
N ARG A 7 -13.66 -10.99 1.12
CA ARG A 7 -12.61 -10.05 1.52
C ARG A 7 -11.51 -10.02 0.48
N VAL A 8 -11.59 -8.99 -0.34
CA VAL A 8 -10.56 -8.66 -1.32
C VAL A 8 -9.89 -7.36 -0.88
N VAL A 9 -8.57 -7.39 -0.78
CA VAL A 9 -7.76 -6.17 -0.74
C VAL A 9 -7.15 -6.00 -2.12
N ASP A 10 -7.60 -4.97 -2.83
CA ASP A 10 -7.00 -4.58 -4.09
C ASP A 10 -5.85 -3.61 -3.85
N ILE A 11 -4.62 -4.08 -4.08
CA ILE A 11 -3.44 -3.21 -4.12
C ILE A 11 -3.14 -2.91 -5.59
N ASN A 12 -3.87 -1.94 -6.13
CA ASN A 12 -3.86 -1.60 -7.54
C ASN A 12 -3.36 -0.17 -7.75
N SER A 13 -2.79 0.11 -8.93
CA SER A 13 -2.39 1.48 -9.35
C SER A 13 -1.42 2.22 -8.40
N ASN A 14 -0.54 1.50 -7.69
CA ASN A 14 0.51 2.14 -6.90
C ASN A 14 1.69 2.55 -7.78
N PHE A 15 1.92 3.85 -7.85
CA PHE A 15 3.03 4.44 -8.59
C PHE A 15 4.17 4.85 -7.65
N ILE A 16 5.38 4.49 -8.03
CA ILE A 16 6.64 4.85 -7.42
C ILE A 16 7.49 5.44 -8.54
N ASP A 17 7.77 6.74 -8.45
CA ASP A 17 8.78 7.42 -9.28
C ASP A 17 9.98 7.79 -8.42
N ASN A 18 10.84 6.80 -8.16
CA ASN A 18 12.00 6.94 -7.27
C ASN A 18 13.25 6.23 -7.84
N GLY A 19 13.32 6.01 -9.16
CA GLY A 19 14.38 5.19 -9.79
C GLY A 19 15.81 5.67 -9.51
N GLY A 20 16.00 6.99 -9.34
CA GLY A 20 17.27 7.59 -8.96
C GLY A 20 17.32 8.12 -7.52
N GLY A 21 16.20 8.10 -6.80
CA GLY A 21 16.08 8.76 -5.50
C GLY A 21 16.53 7.91 -4.31
N PRO A 22 16.38 8.44 -3.09
CA PRO A 22 16.77 7.77 -1.86
C PRO A 22 15.74 6.71 -1.45
N GLU A 23 16.22 5.71 -0.72
CA GLU A 23 15.38 4.63 -0.19
C GLU A 23 14.65 5.03 1.11
N VAL A 24 15.21 6.01 1.83
CA VAL A 24 14.68 6.48 3.11
C VAL A 24 14.14 7.88 2.94
N TRP A 25 12.88 8.04 3.33
CA TRP A 25 12.19 9.32 3.41
C TRP A 25 11.60 9.50 4.80
N TYR A 26 11.31 10.74 5.17
CA TYR A 26 10.66 11.13 6.41
C TYR A 26 9.44 11.96 6.07
N THR A 27 8.27 11.60 6.61
CA THR A 27 7.02 12.34 6.43
C THR A 27 6.43 12.69 7.78
N ASP A 28 5.50 13.63 7.81
CA ASP A 28 4.67 13.83 9.00
C ASP A 28 3.70 12.64 9.21
N PRO A 29 3.00 12.55 10.35
CA PRO A 29 2.07 11.45 10.63
C PRO A 29 0.89 11.33 9.66
N PHE A 30 0.64 12.36 8.84
CA PHE A 30 -0.40 12.36 7.82
C PHE A 30 0.16 12.00 6.43
N GLY A 31 1.43 11.60 6.35
CA GLY A 31 2.09 11.21 5.10
C GLY A 31 2.50 12.40 4.22
N ARG A 32 2.53 13.63 4.76
CA ARG A 32 2.89 14.83 3.99
C ARG A 32 4.32 15.29 4.32
N HIS A 33 4.77 16.32 3.59
CA HIS A 33 6.06 16.98 3.79
C HIS A 33 7.26 16.02 3.73
N GLY A 34 7.31 15.17 2.71
CA GLY A 34 8.39 14.21 2.48
C GLY A 34 9.76 14.87 2.36
N GLN A 35 10.72 14.40 3.16
CA GLN A 35 12.12 14.87 3.19
C GLN A 35 13.08 13.69 3.29
N THR A 36 14.36 13.92 2.95
CA THR A 36 15.42 12.90 3.04
C THR A 36 16.18 12.95 4.37
N GLU A 37 15.93 13.98 5.18
CA GLU A 37 16.49 14.16 6.52
C GLU A 37 15.38 14.07 7.58
N PRO A 38 15.68 13.54 8.78
CA PRO A 38 14.70 13.43 9.85
C PRO A 38 14.33 14.81 10.42
N PHE A 39 13.07 14.98 10.82
CA PHE A 39 12.58 16.16 11.54
C PHE A 39 11.73 15.76 12.76
N PRO A 40 11.54 16.65 13.76
CA PRO A 40 10.75 16.34 14.95
C PRO A 40 9.33 15.86 14.62
N GLY A 41 8.97 14.68 15.12
CA GLY A 41 7.67 14.07 14.86
C GLY A 41 7.53 13.37 13.50
N SER A 42 8.61 13.26 12.73
CA SER A 42 8.58 12.52 11.47
C SER A 42 8.47 11.01 11.66
N ILE A 43 7.85 10.35 10.68
CA ILE A 43 7.81 8.90 10.52
C ILE A 43 8.74 8.53 9.37
N ARG A 44 9.63 7.57 9.63
CA ARG A 44 10.53 7.02 8.61
C ARG A 44 9.76 6.13 7.65
N GLN A 45 9.87 6.41 6.36
CA GLN A 45 9.33 5.65 5.25
C GLN A 45 10.45 4.95 4.48
N PHE A 46 10.15 3.75 3.98
CA PHE A 46 11.00 3.04 3.04
C PHE A 46 10.32 3.03 1.68
N ILE A 47 10.96 3.61 0.68
CA ILE A 47 10.46 3.70 -0.69
C ILE A 47 11.46 3.00 -1.61
N ALA A 48 11.01 1.99 -2.34
CA ALA A 48 11.87 1.26 -3.27
C ALA A 48 12.50 2.23 -4.30
N ARG A 49 13.78 1.99 -4.63
CA ARG A 49 14.51 2.78 -5.65
C ARG A 49 14.20 2.29 -7.06
N ILE A 50 12.94 2.37 -7.43
CA ILE A 50 12.43 1.97 -8.74
C ILE A 50 11.61 3.11 -9.33
N ASN A 51 11.49 3.13 -10.65
CA ASN A 51 10.40 3.82 -11.31
C ASN A 51 9.50 2.74 -11.92
N ASN A 52 8.26 2.65 -11.44
CA ASN A 52 7.22 1.82 -12.03
C ASN A 52 6.10 2.65 -12.69
N ASP A 53 6.28 3.97 -12.79
CA ASP A 53 5.41 4.84 -13.57
C ASP A 53 5.51 4.46 -15.05
N ARG A 54 4.41 3.95 -15.58
CA ARG A 54 4.27 3.56 -16.99
C ARG A 54 3.63 4.69 -17.80
N GLY A 55 3.98 5.94 -17.50
CA GLY A 55 3.38 7.12 -18.11
C GLY A 55 1.91 7.29 -17.74
N GLY A 56 1.54 7.00 -16.48
CA GLY A 56 0.17 7.08 -15.99
C GLY A 56 -0.76 5.94 -16.42
N LEU A 57 -0.24 4.87 -17.03
CA LEU A 57 -1.03 3.68 -17.35
C LEU A 57 -1.37 2.90 -16.05
N GLU A 58 -2.62 2.97 -15.62
CA GLU A 58 -3.16 2.21 -14.49
C GLU A 58 -3.49 0.77 -14.91
N LEU A 59 -2.53 -0.15 -14.72
CA LEU A 59 -2.81 -1.58 -14.75
C LEU A 59 -3.39 -1.99 -13.39
N ALA A 60 -4.59 -2.56 -13.39
CA ALA A 60 -5.15 -3.21 -12.22
C ALA A 60 -4.13 -4.22 -11.67
N GLY A 61 -3.72 -4.02 -10.42
CA GLY A 61 -2.85 -4.94 -9.70
C GLY A 61 -3.59 -6.21 -9.27
N PRO A 62 -2.88 -7.12 -8.59
CA PRO A 62 -3.49 -8.34 -8.10
C PRO A 62 -4.40 -8.05 -6.89
N GLY A 63 -5.63 -8.56 -6.95
CA GLY A 63 -6.48 -8.67 -5.76
C GLY A 63 -5.92 -9.72 -4.80
N ILE A 64 -5.71 -9.35 -3.55
CA ILE A 64 -5.23 -10.26 -2.50
C ILE A 64 -6.42 -10.70 -1.66
N GLY A 65 -6.58 -12.01 -1.48
CA GLY A 65 -7.54 -12.58 -0.53
C GLY A 65 -8.88 -13.05 -1.12
N GLY A 66 -9.17 -12.78 -2.40
CA GLY A 66 -10.43 -13.19 -3.03
C GLY A 66 -10.65 -14.71 -3.17
N GLU A 67 -9.59 -15.51 -3.16
CA GLU A 67 -9.69 -16.98 -3.19
C GLU A 67 -9.74 -17.64 -1.79
N ARG A 68 -9.66 -16.84 -0.71
CA ARG A 68 -9.71 -17.39 0.65
C ARG A 68 -11.16 -17.55 1.11
N ASP A 69 -11.52 -18.77 1.51
CA ASP A 69 -12.81 -19.04 2.15
C ASP A 69 -12.82 -18.46 3.58
N TYR A 70 -13.46 -17.30 3.75
CA TYR A 70 -13.68 -16.70 5.06
C TYR A 70 -15.02 -17.10 5.71
N GLY A 71 -15.79 -18.00 5.08
CA GLY A 71 -17.09 -18.48 5.57
C GLY A 71 -17.02 -19.84 6.25
N GLY A 72 -15.84 -20.47 6.27
CA GLY A 72 -15.64 -21.79 6.86
C GLY A 72 -15.86 -21.81 8.39
N PRO A 73 -16.21 -22.99 8.98
CA PRO A 73 -16.59 -23.14 10.40
C PRO A 73 -15.54 -22.75 11.46
N ARG A 74 -14.32 -22.38 11.02
CA ARG A 74 -13.19 -22.00 11.87
C ARG A 74 -12.68 -20.59 11.61
N VAL A 75 -13.33 -19.83 10.72
CA VAL A 75 -12.93 -18.45 10.42
C VAL A 75 -13.73 -17.51 11.29
N HIS A 76 -13.02 -16.75 12.14
CA HIS A 76 -13.66 -15.70 12.94
C HIS A 76 -13.74 -14.43 12.10
N ALA A 77 -14.93 -13.83 12.00
CA ALA A 77 -15.02 -12.47 11.52
C ALA A 77 -14.30 -11.54 12.51
N PRO A 78 -13.41 -10.64 12.05
CA PRO A 78 -12.98 -9.52 12.86
C PRO A 78 -14.20 -8.63 13.03
N ASN A 79 -14.68 -8.58 14.28
CA ASN A 79 -15.62 -7.64 14.89
C ASN A 79 -17.02 -7.56 14.26
#